data_AF-A0A922NUK1-F1
#
_entry.id   AF-A0A922NUK1-F1
#
_cell.length_a   1.000
_cell.length_b   1.000
_cell.length_c   1.000
_cell.angle_alpha   90.00
_cell.angle_beta   90.00
_cell.angle_gamma   90.00
#
_symmetry.space_group_name_H-M   'P 1'
#
loop_
_entity.id
_entity.type
_entity.pdbx_description
1 polymer ?
#
loop_
_entity_poly.entity_id
_entity_poly.type
_entity_poly.pdbx_seq_one_letter_code
_entity_poly.pdbx_strand_id
1 'polypeptide(L)' 'MTKVRKAIIPAAGLGTRFLPATKALAKEMLPIV' A
#
# COMPACT_ATOMS: atom_id res chain seq x y z
N MET A 1 -28.86 -3.51 -11.23
CA MET A 1 -27.71 -3.50 -10.30
C MET A 1 -26.94 -2.20 -10.49
N THR A 2 -26.71 -1.44 -9.42
CA THR A 2 -25.88 -0.23 -9.47
C THR A 2 -24.41 -0.63 -9.59
N LYS A 3 -23.72 -0.12 -10.61
CA LYS A 3 -22.31 -0.43 -10.87
C LYS A 3 -21.43 0.32 -9.86
N VAL A 4 -20.59 -0.39 -9.10
CA VAL A 4 -19.62 0.22 -8.20
C VAL A 4 -18.51 0.85 -9.03
N ARG A 5 -18.29 2.16 -8.86
CA ARG A 5 -17.34 2.95 -9.68
C ARG A 5 -16.14 3.51 -8.90
N LYS A 6 -16.17 3.42 -7.57
CA LYS A 6 -15.16 4.01 -6.69
C LYS A 6 -14.86 3.06 -5.54
N ALA A 7 -13.60 3.02 -5.15
CA ALA A 7 -13.11 2.26 -4.00
C ALA A 7 -12.17 3.14 -3.18
N ILE A 8 -12.12 2.90 -1.88
CA ILE A 8 -11.18 3.53 -0.95
C ILE A 8 -10.11 2.51 -0.60
N ILE A 9 -8.85 2.88 -0.78
CA ILE A 9 -7.71 2.01 -0.46
C ILE A 9 -6.89 2.72 0.62
N PRO A 10 -6.85 2.21 1.85
CA PRO A 10 -6.02 2.78 2.91
C PRO A 10 -4.55 2.42 2.69
N ALA A 11 -3.75 3.38 2.23
CA ALA A 11 -2.33 3.20 1.92
C ALA A 11 -1.38 4.04 2.82
N ALA A 12 -1.87 4.59 3.93
CA ALA A 12 -1.12 5.55 4.76
C ALA A 12 -0.20 4.93 5.83
N GLY A 13 -0.03 3.61 5.88
CA GLY A 13 0.77 2.95 6.93
C GLY A 13 2.27 2.92 6.61
N LEU A 14 3.11 3.18 7.63
CA LEU A 14 4.58 3.32 7.47
C LEU A 14 5.33 1.99 7.21
N GLY A 15 4.73 0.84 7.48
CA GLY A 15 5.35 -0.46 7.17
C GLY A 15 6.63 -0.76 7.97
N THR A 16 6.66 -0.43 9.27
CA THR A 16 7.86 -0.53 10.13
C THR A 16 8.49 -1.92 10.22
N ARG A 17 7.73 -2.99 9.96
CA ARG A 17 8.24 -4.38 9.92
C ARG A 17 9.12 -4.67 8.69
N PHE A 18 9.03 -3.85 7.65
CA PHE A 18 9.78 -3.98 6.41
C PHE A 18 10.93 -2.96 6.32
N LEU A 19 11.31 -2.36 7.44
CA LEU A 19 12.51 -1.53 7.48
C LEU A 19 13.76 -2.40 7.26
N PRO A 20 14.78 -1.88 6.55
CA PRO A 20 14.92 -0.51 6.06
C PRO A 20 14.23 -0.24 4.70
N ALA A 21 13.68 -1.26 4.04
CA ALA A 21 13.12 -1.12 2.68
C ALA A 21 12.01 -0.08 2.61
N THR A 22 11.17 0.01 3.64
CA THR A 22 10.08 0.98 3.74
C THR A 22 10.48 2.36 4.31
N LYS A 23 11.78 2.64 4.50
CA LYS A 23 12.24 3.93 5.03
C LYS A 23 12.02 5.08 4.04
N ALA A 24 12.24 4.81 2.75
CA ALA A 24 12.14 5.80 1.66
C ALA A 24 11.10 5.42 0.60
N LEU A 25 10.63 4.17 0.60
CA LEU A 25 9.63 3.65 -0.33
C LEU A 25 8.37 3.23 0.44
N ALA A 26 7.20 3.44 -0.15
CA ALA A 26 5.93 3.01 0.45
C ALA A 26 5.80 1.48 0.44
N LYS A 27 5.21 0.90 1.50
CA LYS A 27 5.07 -0.57 1.63
C LYS A 27 4.29 -1.24 0.51
N GLU A 28 3.28 -0.55 -0.03
CA GLU A 28 2.43 -1.09 -1.11
C GLU A 28 3.14 -1.14 -2.47
N MET A 29 4.33 -0.53 -2.58
CA MET A 29 5.13 -0.49 -3.80
C MET A 29 6.20 -1.59 -3.84
N LEU A 30 6.29 -2.46 -2.82
CA LEU A 30 7.26 -3.54 -2.80
C LEU A 30 6.88 -4.61 -3.84
N PRO A 31 7.81 -5.04 -4.71
CA PRO A 31 7.52 -6.08 -5.69
C PRO A 31 7.33 -7.42 -4.99
N ILE A 32 6.38 -8.21 -5.49
CA ILE A 32 6.26 -9.63 -5.16
C ILE A 32 6.96 -10.38 -6.30
N VAL A 33 7.95 -11.20 -5.95
CA VAL A 33 8.68 -12.09 -6.88
C VAL A 33 8.29 -13.52 -6.58
#